data_AF-A0A5N6R6L9-F1
#
_entry.id   AF-A0A5N6R6L9-F1
#
_cell.length_a   1.000
_cell.length_b   1.000
_cell.length_c   1.000
_cell.angle_alpha   90.00
_cell.angle_beta   90.00
_cell.angle_gamma   90.00
#
_symmetry.space_group_name_H-M   'P 1'
#
loop_
_entity.id
_entity.type
_entity.pdbx_description
1 polymer ?
#
loop_
_entity_poly.entity_id
_entity_poly.type
_entity_poly.pdbx_seq_one_letter_code
_entity_poly.pdbx_strand_id
1 'polypeptide(L)'
;MEIEGLVGDMVFEFGRVEIVVEKSRILAEVGGGVRCIGIGRSDRLGAASSIIGNFHQQNIWVEFDLANRRVGFGKADCSRSV
;
A
#
# COMPACT_ATOMS: atom_id res chain seq x y z
N MET A 1 -22.63 -0.25 10.82
CA MET A 1 -21.38 -0.79 11.39
C MET A 1 -20.30 -0.57 10.35
N GLU A 2 -19.47 0.45 10.53
CA GLU A 2 -18.40 0.75 9.57
C GLU A 2 -17.26 -0.26 9.72
N ILE A 3 -17.05 -1.07 8.69
CA ILE A 3 -15.99 -2.10 8.65
C ILE A 3 -14.58 -1.47 8.82
N GLU A 4 -14.42 -0.18 8.52
CA GLU A 4 -13.19 0.59 8.70
C GLU A 4 -12.65 0.59 10.15
N GLY A 5 -13.50 0.29 11.15
CA GLY A 5 -13.09 0.19 12.55
C GLY A 5 -12.50 -1.16 12.96
N LEU A 6 -12.65 -2.22 12.15
CA LEU A 6 -12.26 -3.59 12.52
C LEU A 6 -10.91 -4.03 11.95
N VAL A 7 -10.41 -3.33 10.92
CA VAL A 7 -9.13 -3.61 10.27
C VAL A 7 -8.11 -2.56 10.73
N GLY A 8 -6.99 -3.02 11.29
CA GLY A 8 -5.88 -2.14 11.68
C GLY A 8 -5.03 -1.71 10.49
N ASP A 9 -3.97 -0.95 10.77
CA ASP A 9 -2.98 -0.62 9.76
C ASP A 9 -2.27 -1.90 9.25
N MET A 10 -1.80 -1.87 8.01
CA MET A 10 -0.99 -2.94 7.42
C MET A 10 0.45 -2.45 7.29
N VAL A 11 1.39 -3.29 7.72
CA VAL A 11 2.82 -2.95 7.75
C VAL A 11 3.59 -3.93 6.88
N PHE A 12 4.36 -3.41 5.92
CA PHE A 12 5.40 -4.18 5.24
C PHE A 12 6.75 -3.87 5.88
N GLU A 13 7.33 -4.86 6.55
CA GLU A 13 8.61 -4.72 7.25
C GLU A 13 9.79 -5.00 6.31
N PHE A 14 10.69 -4.03 6.18
CA PHE A 14 11.93 -4.11 5.43
C PHE A 14 13.13 -3.86 6.34
N GLY A 15 13.37 -4.74 7.33
CA GLY A 15 14.58 -4.78 8.17
C GLY A 15 14.87 -3.54 9.04
N ARG A 16 15.04 -2.35 8.43
CA ARG A 16 15.27 -1.05 9.05
C ARG A 16 14.20 -0.01 8.70
N VAL A 17 13.30 -0.30 7.76
CA VAL A 17 12.26 0.61 7.28
C VAL A 17 10.95 -0.16 7.21
N GLU A 18 9.84 0.53 7.39
CA GLU A 18 8.50 0.00 7.25
C GLU A 18 7.71 0.81 6.23
N ILE A 19 6.85 0.14 5.47
CA ILE A 19 5.79 0.80 4.70
C ILE A 19 4.50 0.57 5.47
N VAL A 20 3.91 1.66 5.97
CA VAL A 20 2.64 1.64 6.71
C VAL A 20 1.52 2.05 5.77
N VAL A 21 0.60 1.13 5.51
CA VAL A 21 -0.65 1.38 4.80
C VAL A 21 -1.72 1.68 5.84
N GLU A 22 -2.20 2.91 5.85
CA GLU A 22 -3.23 3.37 6.78
C GLU A 22 -4.49 2.52 6.62
N LYS A 23 -5.13 2.16 7.75
CA LYS A 23 -6.38 1.36 7.77
C LYS A 23 -7.49 1.87 6.84
N SER A 24 -7.57 3.18 6.62
CA SER A 24 -8.53 3.83 5.71
C SER A 24 -8.25 3.55 4.23
N ARG A 25 -7.06 3.02 3.88
CA ARG A 25 -6.58 2.81 2.51
C ARG A 25 -6.35 1.33 2.16
N ILE A 26 -6.55 0.42 3.11
CA ILE A 26 -6.36 -1.02 2.89
C ILE A 26 -7.52 -1.63 2.09
N LEU A 27 -8.70 -1.03 2.17
CA LEU A 27 -9.91 -1.56 1.55
C LEU A 27 -10.25 -0.83 0.24
N ALA A 28 -10.44 -1.59 -0.83
CA ALA A 28 -10.95 -1.11 -2.11
C ALA A 28 -12.48 -1.23 -2.16
N GLU A 29 -13.17 -0.16 -2.54
CA GLU A 29 -14.60 -0.21 -2.88
C GLU A 29 -14.78 -0.90 -4.24
N VAL A 30 -15.66 -1.90 -4.31
CA VAL A 30 -15.87 -2.72 -5.52
C VAL A 30 -17.31 -2.70 -6.02
N GLY A 31 -18.13 -1.77 -5.52
CA GLY A 31 -19.55 -1.65 -5.82
C GLY A 31 -20.47 -2.27 -4.76
N GLY A 32 -21.71 -1.78 -4.70
CA GLY A 32 -22.76 -2.37 -3.86
C GLY A 32 -22.52 -2.28 -2.35
N GLY A 33 -21.68 -1.33 -1.90
CA GLY A 33 -21.27 -1.22 -0.49
C GLY A 33 -20.28 -2.30 -0.05
N VAL A 34 -19.77 -3.11 -0.98
CA VAL A 34 -18.76 -4.13 -0.70
C VAL A 34 -17.37 -3.48 -0.75
N ARG A 35 -16.56 -3.80 0.26
CA ARG A 35 -15.16 -3.40 0.32
C ARG A 35 -14.27 -4.63 0.50
N CYS A 36 -13.21 -4.71 -0.31
CA CYS A 36 -12.30 -5.85 -0.34
C CYS A 36 -10.90 -5.43 0.11
N ILE A 37 -10.17 -6.32 0.78
CA ILE A 37 -8.75 -6.08 1.09
C ILE A 37 -7.94 -5.96 -0.20
N GLY A 38 -7.06 -4.96 -0.27
CA GLY A 38 -6.19 -4.66 -1.42
C GLY A 38 -5.08 -5.67 -1.70
N ILE A 39 -5.26 -6.95 -1.32
CA ILE A 39 -4.29 -8.04 -1.58
C ILE A 39 -4.84 -8.95 -2.68
N GLY A 40 -4.12 -9.01 -3.79
CA GLY A 40 -4.38 -9.95 -4.88
C GLY A 40 -3.54 -11.22 -4.77
N ARG A 41 -4.08 -12.35 -5.26
CA ARG A 41 -3.32 -13.60 -5.36
C ARG A 41 -2.31 -13.52 -6.52
N SER A 42 -1.08 -13.97 -6.28
CA SER A 42 0.02 -13.94 -7.26
C SER A 42 -0.11 -15.01 -8.35
N ASP A 43 -0.91 -16.05 -8.15
CA ASP A 43 -1.16 -17.10 -9.14
C ASP A 43 -1.73 -16.56 -10.46
N ARG A 44 -2.49 -15.47 -10.40
CA ARG A 44 -2.99 -14.75 -11.58
C ARG A 44 -1.87 -14.12 -12.43
N LEU A 45 -0.68 -13.93 -11.87
CA LEU A 45 0.49 -13.39 -12.55
C LEU A 45 1.41 -14.50 -13.09
N GLY A 46 1.09 -15.78 -12.84
CA GLY A 46 1.89 -16.92 -13.32
C GLY A 46 3.26 -17.07 -12.66
N ALA A 47 3.56 -16.30 -11.62
CA ALA A 47 4.83 -16.32 -10.91
C ALA A 47 4.65 -16.07 -9.41
N ALA A 48 5.56 -16.60 -8.59
CA ALA A 48 5.65 -16.23 -7.18
C ALA A 48 6.21 -14.81 -7.09
N SER A 49 5.34 -13.81 -6.96
CA SER A 49 5.71 -12.41 -6.84
C SER A 49 4.84 -11.69 -5.81
N SER A 50 5.40 -10.67 -5.20
CA SER A 50 4.66 -9.70 -4.39
C SER A 50 4.80 -8.34 -5.05
N ILE A 51 3.66 -7.67 -5.28
CA ILE A 51 3.62 -6.36 -5.93
C ILE A 51 3.05 -5.35 -4.94
N ILE A 52 3.86 -4.33 -4.63
CA ILE A 52 3.38 -3.14 -3.93
C ILE A 52 2.64 -2.27 -4.96
N GLY A 53 1.33 -2.46 -5.07
CA GLY A 53 0.47 -1.73 -6.01
C GLY A 53 0.03 -0.34 -5.52
N ASN A 54 -0.87 0.29 -6.28
CA ASN A 54 -1.35 1.66 -6.02
C ASN A 54 -1.82 1.89 -4.58
N PHE A 55 -2.71 1.04 -4.05
CA PHE A 55 -3.26 1.17 -2.69
C PHE A 55 -2.17 1.27 -1.62
N HIS A 56 -1.13 0.46 -1.75
CA HIS A 56 -0.01 0.40 -0.79
C HIS A 56 0.99 1.56 -0.95
N GLN A 57 0.81 2.45 -1.94
CA GLN A 57 1.67 3.62 -2.20
C GLN A 57 0.93 4.95 -2.04
N GLN A 58 -0.36 4.95 -1.71
CA GLN A 58 -1.11 6.19 -1.49
C GLN A 58 -0.57 6.93 -0.26
N ASN A 59 -0.38 8.25 -0.38
CA ASN A 59 0.21 9.10 0.69
C ASN A 59 1.61 8.66 1.16
N ILE A 60 2.38 8.05 0.25
CA ILE A 60 3.76 7.66 0.49
C ILE A 60 4.63 8.33 -0.58
N TRP A 61 5.68 9.00 -0.15
CA TRP A 61 6.78 9.41 -1.02
C TRP A 61 7.63 8.19 -1.32
N VAL A 62 7.77 7.85 -2.60
CA VAL A 62 8.63 6.77 -3.07
C VAL A 62 9.79 7.38 -3.85
N GLU A 63 11.00 7.24 -3.33
CA GLU A 63 12.22 7.68 -3.99
C GLU A 63 12.88 6.52 -4.73
N PHE A 64 13.18 6.71 -6.01
CA PHE A 64 13.99 5.79 -6.80
C PHE A 64 15.40 6.37 -6.98
N ASP A 65 16.29 6.08 -6.04
CA ASP A 65 17.69 6.53 -6.09
C ASP A 65 18.50 5.52 -6.92
N LEU A 66 18.50 5.75 -8.24
CA LEU A 66 19.20 4.91 -9.20
C LEU A 66 20.72 4.97 -9.04
N ALA A 67 21.27 6.11 -8.61
CA ALA A 67 22.70 6.30 -8.42
C ALA A 67 23.24 5.40 -7.29
N ASN A 68 22.49 5.29 -6.19
CA ASN A 68 22.86 4.45 -5.05
C ASN A 68 22.16 3.08 -5.04
N ARG A 69 21.38 2.75 -6.07
CA ARG A 69 20.63 1.48 -6.22
C ARG A 69 19.74 1.18 -5.01
N ARG A 70 18.98 2.17 -4.53
CA ARG A 70 18.09 2.03 -3.39
C ARG A 70 16.71 2.62 -3.68
N VAL A 71 15.72 2.13 -2.94
CA VAL A 71 14.37 2.68 -2.91
C VAL A 71 14.13 3.24 -1.52
N GLY A 72 13.65 4.48 -1.45
CA GLY A 72 13.28 5.16 -0.21
C GLY A 72 11.77 5.25 -0.06
N PHE A 73 11.28 5.14 1.17
CA PHE A 73 9.87 5.32 1.52
C PHE A 73 9.74 6.35 2.64
N GLY A 74 8.77 7.26 2.53
CA GLY A 74 8.46 8.23 3.56
C GLY A 74 6.97 8.59 3.55
N LYS A 75 6.41 8.97 4.70
CA LYS A 75 5.04 9.51 4.75
C LYS A 75 4.96 10.79 3.93
N ALA A 76 3.89 10.95 3.16
CA ALA A 76 3.65 12.14 2.36
C ALA A 76 2.18 12.56 2.41
N ASP A 77 1.92 13.86 2.32
CA ASP A 77 0.59 14.36 1.97
C ASP A 77 0.57 14.66 0.47
N CYS A 78 0.22 13.64 -0.32
CA CYS A 78 0.18 13.74 -1.78
C CYS A 78 -0.92 14.70 -2.28
N SER A 79 -1.86 15.12 -1.42
CA SER A 79 -2.85 16.15 -1.79
C SER A 79 -2.23 17.54 -1.94
N ARG A 80 -1.03 17.75 -1.40
CA ARG A 80 -0.27 19.00 -1.47
C ARG A 80 0.82 18.98 -2.55
N SER A 81 0.93 17.88 -3.29
CA SER A 81 1.86 17.79 -4.42
C SER A 81 1.32 18.62 -5.57
N VAL A 82 2.09 19.63 -5.97
CA VAL A 82 1.80 20.57 -7.07
C VAL A 82 2.12 19.93 -8.41
#